data_AF-A0A7J3W596-F1
#
_entry.id   AF-A0A7J3W596-F1
#
_cell.length_a   1.000
_cell.length_b   1.000
_cell.length_c   1.000
_cell.angle_alpha   90.00
_cell.angle_beta   90.00
_cell.angle_gamma   90.00
#
_symmetry.space_group_name_H-M   'P 1'
#
loop_
_entity.id
_entity.type
_entity.pdbx_description
1 polymer ?
#
loop_
_entity_poly.entity_id
_entity_poly.type
_entity_poly.pdbx_seq_one_letter_code
_entity_poly.pdbx_strand_id
1 'polypeptide(L)'
;MFEFLRKIFIREKKAKETKSEPKDFLILREGEIEQYVRAIVEREEDKILKEAQDFFFSLNEKLSDLEKSLTNLEQENISLPDKQAEKVVSSKKQEFLNKMRMGIEKVRNIDASNLEKFFRTYEEALRSLREANATSLKEFIAIKNYYSSSKDFLEKFKDFFEVFFSFKEKIKSEKSVEIQELKKCLSDFMWIKSEISSKKKEKEEISRKIVEKKKEVEEKKNELLSLENSEEMNKLVELQKEKMKISYKEKELASICVERVSKIDYILK
;
A
#
# COMPACT_ATOMS: atom_id res chain seq x y z
N MET A 1 1.77 -11.71 10.17
CA MET A 1 0.50 -12.02 10.89
C MET A 1 0.60 -11.69 12.38
N PHE A 2 1.55 -12.26 13.12
CA PHE A 2 1.76 -11.94 14.55
C PHE A 2 1.98 -10.44 14.84
N GLU A 3 2.79 -9.74 14.03
CA GLU A 3 3.00 -8.30 14.21
C GLU A 3 1.74 -7.46 13.96
N PHE A 4 0.94 -7.83 12.95
CA PHE A 4 -0.33 -7.19 12.64
C PHE A 4 -1.32 -7.34 13.79
N LEU A 5 -1.47 -8.57 14.32
CA LEU A 5 -2.30 -8.86 15.48
C LEU A 5 -1.81 -8.09 16.71
N ARG A 6 -0.49 -8.07 16.97
CA ARG A 6 0.10 -7.31 18.07
C ARG A 6 -0.23 -5.82 17.97
N LYS A 7 -0.15 -5.21 16.77
CA LYS A 7 -0.53 -3.80 16.55
C LYS A 7 -2.02 -3.55 16.83
N ILE A 8 -2.90 -4.44 16.42
CA ILE A 8 -4.35 -4.34 16.69
C ILE A 8 -4.65 -4.38 18.19
N PHE A 9 -4.11 -5.36 18.92
CA PHE A 9 -4.40 -5.56 20.34
C PHE A 9 -3.76 -4.49 21.25
N ILE A 10 -2.58 -3.96 20.90
CA ILE A 10 -1.99 -2.81 21.61
C ILE A 10 -2.91 -1.59 21.49
N ARG A 11 -3.53 -1.39 20.32
CA ARG A 11 -4.48 -0.30 20.09
C ARG A 11 -5.78 -0.46 20.85
N GLU A 12 -6.33 -1.67 20.93
CA GLU A 12 -7.52 -1.93 21.75
C GLU A 12 -7.25 -1.61 23.23
N LYS A 13 -6.06 -1.97 23.75
CA LYS A 13 -5.64 -1.59 25.11
C LYS A 13 -5.56 -0.06 25.32
N LYS A 14 -5.17 0.71 24.30
CA LYS A 14 -5.19 2.19 24.37
C LYS A 14 -6.60 2.78 24.24
N ALA A 15 -7.56 2.05 23.67
CA ALA A 15 -8.88 2.55 23.29
C ALA A 15 -10.04 2.15 24.24
N LYS A 16 -9.80 1.32 25.27
CA LYS A 16 -10.84 0.88 26.22
C LYS A 16 -10.38 0.99 27.69
N GLU A 17 -10.92 1.98 28.40
CA GLU A 17 -11.22 1.92 29.84
C GLU A 17 -12.69 1.48 30.10
N THR A 18 -13.47 1.17 29.08
CA THR A 18 -14.79 0.53 29.21
C THR A 18 -14.75 -0.92 28.75
N LYS A 19 -14.94 -1.81 29.71
CA LYS A 19 -14.91 -3.28 29.62
C LYS A 19 -15.80 -3.83 28.51
N SER A 20 -15.22 -4.73 27.73
CA SER A 20 -15.78 -6.06 27.44
C SER A 20 -14.58 -7.01 27.43
N GLU A 21 -14.65 -8.15 28.10
CA GLU A 21 -13.56 -9.13 28.17
C GLU A 21 -12.95 -9.41 26.79
N PRO A 22 -11.60 -9.48 26.68
CA PRO A 22 -10.96 -9.78 25.41
C PRO A 22 -11.29 -11.24 25.07
N LYS A 23 -11.96 -11.47 23.94
CA LYS A 23 -11.95 -12.81 23.35
C LYS A 23 -10.50 -13.13 22.98
N ASP A 24 -10.01 -14.28 23.45
CA ASP A 24 -8.65 -14.75 23.22
C ASP A 24 -8.26 -14.74 21.74
N PHE A 25 -6.99 -14.43 21.48
CA PHE A 25 -6.38 -14.27 20.15
C PHE A 25 -6.59 -15.45 19.18
N LEU A 26 -7.00 -16.61 19.70
CA LEU A 26 -7.22 -17.86 18.98
C LEU A 26 -8.60 -17.95 18.30
N ILE A 27 -9.51 -17.00 18.54
CA ILE A 27 -10.92 -17.17 18.19
C ILE A 27 -11.34 -16.39 16.92
N LEU A 28 -10.60 -15.35 16.51
CA LEU A 28 -10.98 -14.56 15.33
C LEU A 28 -10.64 -15.28 14.02
N ARG A 29 -11.67 -15.62 13.25
CA ARG A 29 -11.55 -16.14 11.89
C ARG A 29 -11.10 -15.04 10.95
N GLU A 30 -10.44 -15.40 9.84
CA GLU A 30 -9.87 -14.42 8.89
C GLU A 30 -10.86 -13.34 8.41
N GLY A 31 -12.13 -13.69 8.19
CA GLY A 31 -13.15 -12.71 7.78
C GLY A 31 -13.56 -11.73 8.89
N GLU A 32 -13.42 -12.14 10.15
CA GLU A 32 -13.72 -11.32 11.33
C GLU A 32 -12.60 -10.30 11.59
N ILE A 33 -11.35 -10.62 11.23
CA ILE A 33 -10.20 -9.72 11.36
C ILE A 33 -10.35 -8.50 10.46
N GLU A 34 -10.76 -8.69 9.20
CA GLU A 34 -10.94 -7.58 8.25
C GLU A 34 -12.04 -6.62 8.73
N GLN A 35 -13.20 -7.17 9.12
CA GLN A 35 -14.33 -6.38 9.64
C GLN A 35 -13.95 -5.62 10.91
N TYR A 36 -13.23 -6.29 11.81
CA TYR A 36 -12.77 -5.68 13.07
C TYR A 36 -11.81 -4.52 12.84
N VAL A 37 -10.83 -4.69 11.95
CA VAL A 37 -9.86 -3.65 11.63
C VAL A 37 -10.52 -2.47 10.92
N ARG A 38 -11.42 -2.72 9.96
CA ARG A 38 -12.23 -1.67 9.33
C ARG A 38 -13.01 -0.87 10.36
N ALA A 39 -13.71 -1.54 11.29
CA ALA A 39 -14.48 -0.89 12.33
C ALA A 39 -13.64 -0.07 13.32
N ILE A 40 -12.41 -0.49 13.64
CA ILE A 40 -11.48 0.30 14.46
C ILE A 40 -11.03 1.54 13.69
N VAL A 41 -10.66 1.38 12.42
CA VAL A 41 -10.20 2.48 11.57
C VAL A 41 -11.30 3.52 11.44
N GLU A 42 -12.50 3.14 10.99
CA GLU A 42 -13.64 4.04 10.82
C GLU A 42 -13.94 4.82 12.10
N ARG A 43 -13.99 4.13 13.25
CA ARG A 43 -14.26 4.78 14.54
C ARG A 43 -13.21 5.83 14.92
N GLU A 44 -11.93 5.54 14.72
CA GLU A 44 -10.87 6.52 15.05
C GLU A 44 -10.80 7.65 14.02
N GLU A 45 -11.10 7.39 12.75
CA GLU A 45 -11.23 8.44 11.72
C GLU A 45 -12.38 9.39 12.06
N ASP A 46 -13.55 8.86 12.44
CA ASP A 46 -14.72 9.65 12.84
C ASP A 46 -14.42 10.52 14.07
N LYS A 47 -13.67 9.99 15.06
CA LYS A 47 -13.25 10.77 16.22
C LYS A 47 -12.37 11.95 15.80
N ILE A 48 -11.38 11.73 14.95
CA ILE A 48 -10.47 12.79 14.47
C ILE A 48 -11.26 13.84 13.68
N LEU A 49 -12.16 13.40 12.81
CA LEU A 49 -13.01 14.30 12.02
C LEU A 49 -13.93 15.13 12.90
N LYS A 50 -14.51 14.53 13.95
CA LYS A 50 -15.33 15.26 14.92
C LYS A 50 -14.51 16.29 15.69
N GLU A 51 -13.33 15.91 16.21
CA GLU A 51 -12.43 16.86 16.87
C GLU A 51 -12.01 18.00 15.94
N ALA A 52 -11.81 17.72 14.65
CA ALA A 52 -11.53 18.73 13.63
C ALA A 52 -12.72 19.66 13.41
N GLN A 53 -13.93 19.12 13.23
CA GLN A 53 -15.14 19.92 13.09
C GLN A 53 -15.35 20.83 14.30
N ASP A 54 -15.28 20.29 15.51
CA ASP A 54 -15.41 21.05 16.75
C ASP A 54 -14.35 22.15 16.85
N PHE A 55 -13.12 21.85 16.45
CA PHE A 55 -12.05 22.85 16.37
C PHE A 55 -12.37 23.97 15.38
N PHE A 56 -12.78 23.66 14.14
CA PHE A 56 -13.12 24.70 13.16
C PHE A 56 -14.36 25.50 13.54
N PHE A 57 -15.34 24.87 14.19
CA PHE A 57 -16.47 25.60 14.78
C PHE A 57 -16.00 26.61 15.82
N SER A 58 -15.09 26.22 16.71
CA SER A 58 -14.50 27.15 17.69
C SER A 58 -13.61 28.22 17.05
N LEU A 59 -12.97 27.91 15.92
CA LEU A 59 -12.11 28.82 15.18
C LEU A 59 -12.92 29.89 14.42
N ASN A 60 -14.17 29.61 14.07
CA ASN A 60 -15.02 30.52 13.30
C ASN A 60 -15.28 31.85 14.02
N GLU A 61 -15.37 31.85 15.35
CA GLU A 61 -15.48 33.09 16.13
C GLU A 61 -14.24 33.97 15.95
N LYS A 62 -13.05 33.35 16.04
CA LYS A 62 -11.77 34.05 15.81
C LYS A 62 -11.62 34.52 14.37
N LEU A 63 -12.10 33.76 13.39
CA LEU A 63 -12.14 34.19 11.99
C LEU A 63 -13.02 35.42 11.81
N SER A 64 -14.19 35.47 12.44
CA SER A 64 -15.07 36.64 12.37
C SER A 64 -14.41 37.89 12.95
N ASP A 65 -13.72 37.77 14.08
CA ASP A 65 -13.01 38.90 14.69
C ASP A 65 -11.78 39.33 13.89
N LEU A 66 -11.11 38.37 13.24
CA LEU A 66 -10.02 38.64 12.30
C LEU A 66 -10.51 39.41 11.08
N GLU A 67 -11.65 39.02 10.51
CA GLU A 67 -12.27 39.71 9.37
C GLU A 67 -12.66 41.14 9.72
N LYS A 68 -13.30 41.37 10.88
CA LYS A 68 -13.58 42.73 11.37
C LYS A 68 -12.29 43.55 11.48
N SER A 69 -11.23 42.93 12.01
CA SER A 69 -9.94 43.57 12.16
C SER A 69 -9.30 43.90 10.79
N LEU A 70 -9.47 43.03 9.78
CA LEU A 70 -9.03 43.28 8.41
C LEU A 70 -9.81 44.42 7.75
N THR A 71 -11.13 44.49 7.96
CA THR A 71 -11.95 45.61 7.47
C THR A 71 -11.54 46.94 8.12
N ASN A 72 -11.29 46.95 9.42
CA ASN A 72 -10.78 48.14 10.12
C ASN A 72 -9.41 48.56 9.58
N LEU A 73 -8.52 47.59 9.35
CA LEU A 73 -7.23 47.86 8.74
C LEU A 73 -7.41 48.45 7.33
N GLU A 74 -8.30 47.91 6.51
CA GLU A 74 -8.58 48.44 5.16
C GLU A 74 -9.02 49.91 5.17
N GLN A 75 -9.89 50.28 6.11
CA GLN A 75 -10.38 51.65 6.31
C GLN A 75 -9.33 52.61 6.90
N GLU A 76 -8.26 52.10 7.51
CA GLU A 76 -7.20 52.92 8.08
C GLU A 76 -6.43 53.67 6.98
N ASN A 77 -6.57 55.00 6.94
CA ASN A 77 -5.82 55.83 6.02
C ASN A 77 -4.36 55.96 6.45
N ILE A 78 -3.43 55.63 5.54
CA ILE A 78 -2.00 55.80 5.75
C ILE A 78 -1.60 57.12 5.11
N SER A 79 -1.36 58.14 5.94
CA SER A 79 -0.80 59.42 5.49
C SER A 79 0.69 59.44 5.76
N LEU A 80 1.51 59.66 4.74
CA LEU A 80 2.96 59.75 4.87
C LEU A 80 3.50 61.07 4.28
N PRO A 81 4.60 61.61 4.83
CA PRO A 81 5.24 62.81 4.31
C PRO A 81 5.73 62.62 2.86
N ASP A 82 6.23 61.43 2.54
CA ASP A 82 6.63 61.04 1.19
C ASP A 82 5.48 60.32 0.47
N LYS A 83 4.99 60.94 -0.61
CA LYS A 83 3.89 60.42 -1.44
C LYS A 83 4.28 59.20 -2.28
N GLN A 84 5.56 58.99 -2.59
CA GLN A 84 6.00 57.75 -3.23
C GLN A 84 6.00 56.61 -2.23
N ALA A 85 6.54 56.83 -1.03
CA ALA A 85 6.46 55.87 0.07
C ALA A 85 5.00 55.51 0.38
N GLU A 86 4.10 56.50 0.48
CA GLU A 86 2.66 56.30 0.71
C GLU A 86 2.00 55.33 -0.28
N LYS A 87 2.33 55.47 -1.57
CA LYS A 87 1.84 54.56 -2.63
C LYS A 87 2.37 53.14 -2.46
N VAL A 88 3.64 52.98 -2.11
CA VAL A 88 4.25 51.65 -1.88
C VAL A 88 3.62 50.97 -0.67
N VAL A 89 3.44 51.70 0.44
CA VAL A 89 2.81 51.15 1.66
C VAL A 89 1.37 50.72 1.39
N SER A 90 0.61 51.56 0.68
CA SER A 90 -0.78 51.28 0.33
C SER A 90 -0.91 50.05 -0.57
N SER A 91 0.00 49.89 -1.53
CA SER A 91 0.06 48.69 -2.39
C SER A 91 0.35 47.43 -1.56
N LYS A 92 1.34 47.49 -0.66
CA LYS A 92 1.70 46.36 0.21
C LYS A 92 0.62 46.00 1.23
N LYS A 93 -0.09 47.00 1.75
CA LYS A 93 -1.30 46.82 2.57
C LYS A 93 -2.35 46.02 1.82
N GLN A 94 -2.66 46.40 0.58
CA GLN A 94 -3.66 45.71 -0.24
C GLN A 94 -3.24 44.28 -0.59
N GLU A 95 -1.95 44.08 -0.91
CA GLU A 95 -1.40 42.74 -1.14
C GLU A 95 -1.58 41.84 0.09
N PHE A 96 -1.27 42.36 1.28
CA PHE A 96 -1.45 41.66 2.55
C PHE A 96 -2.92 41.33 2.82
N LEU A 97 -3.83 42.31 2.70
CA LEU A 97 -5.27 42.12 2.90
C LEU A 97 -5.83 41.02 1.98
N ASN A 98 -5.44 41.03 0.70
CA ASN A 98 -5.90 40.04 -0.27
C ASN A 98 -5.40 38.63 0.08
N LYS A 99 -4.12 38.47 0.41
CA LYS A 99 -3.56 37.18 0.84
C LYS A 99 -4.23 36.65 2.10
N MET A 100 -4.57 37.53 3.03
CA MET A 100 -5.25 37.16 4.26
C MET A 100 -6.71 36.76 4.05
N ARG A 101 -7.44 37.47 3.19
CA ARG A 101 -8.80 37.08 2.77
C ARG A 101 -8.80 35.71 2.12
N MET A 102 -7.88 35.47 1.18
CA MET A 102 -7.71 34.17 0.55
C MET A 102 -7.39 33.07 1.58
N GLY A 103 -6.51 33.35 2.54
CA GLY A 103 -6.18 32.43 3.63
C GLY A 103 -7.40 32.08 4.49
N ILE A 104 -8.19 33.08 4.90
CA ILE A 104 -9.42 32.90 5.68
C ILE A 104 -10.45 32.08 4.90
N GLU A 105 -10.64 32.39 3.62
CA GLU A 105 -11.55 31.64 2.75
C GLU A 105 -11.14 30.18 2.63
N LYS A 106 -9.84 29.90 2.49
CA LYS A 106 -9.32 28.52 2.47
C LYS A 106 -9.56 27.80 3.79
N VAL A 107 -9.46 28.48 4.94
CA VAL A 107 -9.78 27.89 6.25
C VAL A 107 -11.28 27.57 6.36
N ARG A 108 -12.17 28.44 5.86
CA ARG A 108 -13.62 28.19 5.85
C ARG A 108 -14.02 27.01 4.98
N ASN A 109 -13.30 26.81 3.89
CA ASN A 109 -13.57 25.76 2.91
C ASN A 109 -12.88 24.43 3.23
N ILE A 110 -12.39 24.22 4.45
CA ILE A 110 -11.82 22.94 4.87
C ILE A 110 -12.90 21.86 4.82
N ASP A 111 -12.65 20.81 4.05
CA ASP A 111 -13.59 19.71 3.81
C ASP A 111 -13.38 18.61 4.86
N ALA A 112 -14.26 18.54 5.86
CA ALA A 112 -14.25 17.52 6.89
C ALA A 112 -15.16 16.30 6.58
N SER A 113 -15.50 16.05 5.31
CA SER A 113 -16.35 14.92 4.91
C SER A 113 -15.66 13.56 5.05
N ASN A 114 -14.34 13.51 4.88
CA ASN A 114 -13.53 12.34 5.19
C ASN A 114 -12.09 12.75 5.52
N LEU A 115 -11.33 11.83 6.13
CA LEU A 115 -10.02 12.14 6.68
C LEU A 115 -9.00 12.55 5.62
N GLU A 116 -9.03 11.96 4.42
CA GLU A 116 -8.10 12.28 3.33
C GLU A 116 -8.33 13.69 2.78
N LYS A 117 -9.60 14.03 2.50
CA LYS A 117 -9.97 15.38 2.07
C LYS A 117 -9.68 16.42 3.14
N PHE A 118 -9.92 16.06 4.41
CA PHE A 118 -9.61 16.91 5.54
C PHE A 118 -8.12 17.26 5.55
N PHE A 119 -7.22 16.27 5.50
CA PHE A 119 -5.78 16.52 5.46
C PHE A 119 -5.37 17.40 4.29
N ARG A 120 -5.88 17.12 3.08
CA ARG A 120 -5.53 17.87 1.87
C ARG A 120 -5.95 19.34 1.98
N THR A 121 -7.20 19.59 2.35
CA THR A 121 -7.75 20.95 2.44
C THR A 121 -7.15 21.73 3.62
N TYR A 122 -6.85 21.06 4.74
CA TYR A 122 -6.14 21.65 5.86
C TYR A 122 -4.71 22.08 5.51
N GLU A 123 -3.95 21.23 4.80
CA GLU A 123 -2.60 21.58 4.33
C GLU A 123 -2.60 22.76 3.37
N GLU A 124 -3.59 22.83 2.48
CA GLU A 124 -3.77 23.96 1.57
C GLU A 124 -4.04 25.26 2.34
N ALA A 125 -4.97 25.24 3.29
CA ALA A 125 -5.26 26.38 4.16
C ALA A 125 -4.02 26.80 4.97
N LEU A 126 -3.29 25.84 5.54
CA LEU A 126 -2.06 26.07 6.27
C LEU A 126 -1.00 26.78 5.41
N ARG A 127 -0.83 26.35 4.16
CA ARG A 127 0.13 26.95 3.23
C ARG A 127 -0.25 28.40 2.92
N SER A 128 -1.50 28.66 2.55
CA SER A 128 -1.99 30.01 2.25
C SER A 128 -1.84 30.96 3.43
N LEU A 129 -2.14 30.49 4.65
CA LEU A 129 -1.95 31.26 5.87
C LEU A 129 -0.46 31.55 6.16
N ARG A 130 0.45 30.59 5.93
CA ARG A 130 1.89 30.80 6.10
C ARG A 130 2.47 31.82 5.12
N GLU A 131 2.05 31.78 3.87
CA GLU A 131 2.47 32.74 2.85
C GLU A 131 2.06 34.18 3.22
N ALA A 132 0.86 34.35 3.76
CA ALA A 132 0.38 35.64 4.22
C ALA A 132 1.17 36.17 5.45
N ASN A 133 1.53 35.28 6.39
CA ASN A 133 2.30 35.62 7.58
C ASN A 133 3.80 35.89 7.31
N ALA A 134 4.44 35.13 6.42
CA ALA A 134 5.90 35.17 6.26
C ALA A 134 6.39 36.33 5.40
N THR A 135 5.71 36.61 4.29
CA THR A 135 6.20 37.55 3.26
C THR A 135 5.50 38.90 3.37
N SER A 136 4.17 38.90 3.31
CA SER A 136 3.41 40.15 3.20
C SER A 136 3.29 40.90 4.52
N LEU A 137 3.19 40.18 5.65
CA LEU A 137 3.16 40.82 6.97
C LEU A 137 4.52 41.45 7.33
N LYS A 138 5.64 40.78 7.05
CA LYS A 138 6.98 41.31 7.32
C LYS A 138 7.30 42.54 6.49
N GLU A 139 6.97 42.51 5.19
CA GLU A 139 7.12 43.67 4.31
C GLU A 139 6.24 44.83 4.77
N PHE A 140 4.99 44.56 5.15
CA PHE A 140 4.09 45.57 5.67
C PHE A 140 4.55 46.17 7.00
N ILE A 141 5.00 45.37 7.96
CA ILE A 141 5.52 45.82 9.26
C ILE A 141 6.83 46.61 9.09
N ALA A 142 7.74 46.15 8.24
CA ALA A 142 9.00 46.86 7.96
C ALA A 142 8.75 48.25 7.38
N ILE A 143 7.66 48.41 6.63
CA ILE A 143 7.22 49.67 6.05
C ILE A 143 6.34 50.50 7.03
N LYS A 144 5.58 49.85 7.94
CA LYS A 144 4.56 50.48 8.83
C LYS A 144 5.00 50.74 10.28
N ASN A 145 6.17 50.29 10.75
CA ASN A 145 6.66 50.53 12.13
C ASN A 145 6.79 52.01 12.57
N TYR A 146 6.24 52.96 11.81
CA TYR A 146 6.04 54.37 12.11
C TYR A 146 4.68 54.70 12.78
N TYR A 147 3.68 53.81 12.84
CA TYR A 147 2.33 54.15 13.34
C TYR A 147 1.74 53.15 14.36
N SER A 148 1.33 53.69 15.52
CA SER A 148 1.04 53.01 16.79
C SER A 148 -0.26 52.19 16.86
N SER A 149 -1.20 52.37 15.94
CA SER A 149 -2.52 51.68 15.88
C SER A 149 -2.46 50.21 15.42
N SER A 150 -1.30 49.74 14.95
CA SER A 150 -1.16 48.40 14.35
C SER A 150 -0.95 47.27 15.35
N LYS A 151 -0.66 47.57 16.61
CA LYS A 151 -0.20 46.56 17.58
C LYS A 151 -1.32 45.60 17.98
N ASP A 152 -2.52 46.10 18.27
CA ASP A 152 -3.68 45.28 18.63
C ASP A 152 -4.13 44.37 17.48
N PHE A 153 -4.02 44.86 16.24
CA PHE A 153 -4.29 44.07 15.04
C PHE A 153 -3.30 42.90 14.91
N LEU A 154 -2.01 43.15 15.16
CA LEU A 154 -0.95 42.14 15.09
C LEU A 154 -1.09 41.07 16.19
N GLU A 155 -1.52 41.46 17.40
CA GLU A 155 -1.78 40.52 18.49
C GLU A 155 -2.93 39.57 18.16
N LYS A 156 -4.08 40.08 17.69
CA LYS A 156 -5.20 39.23 17.23
C LYS A 156 -4.81 38.28 16.10
N PHE A 157 -3.93 38.73 15.22
CA PHE A 157 -3.35 37.93 14.15
C PHE A 157 -2.53 36.77 14.70
N LYS A 158 -1.61 37.09 15.61
CA LYS A 158 -0.71 36.12 16.23
C LYS A 158 -1.50 35.06 17.00
N ASP A 159 -2.52 35.47 17.75
CA ASP A 159 -3.40 34.57 18.50
C ASP A 159 -4.14 33.60 17.57
N PHE A 160 -4.65 34.07 16.43
CA PHE A 160 -5.26 33.21 15.43
C PHE A 160 -4.27 32.16 14.88
N PHE A 161 -3.05 32.58 14.54
CA PHE A 161 -2.02 31.68 14.04
C PHE A 161 -1.58 30.64 15.07
N GLU A 162 -1.36 31.06 16.32
CA GLU A 162 -1.00 30.15 17.41
C GLU A 162 -2.08 29.09 17.61
N VAL A 163 -3.35 29.50 17.60
CA VAL A 163 -4.49 28.56 17.73
C VAL A 163 -4.56 27.62 16.53
N PHE A 164 -4.48 28.15 15.31
CA PHE A 164 -4.52 27.34 14.09
C PHE A 164 -3.38 26.32 14.00
N PHE A 165 -2.16 26.73 14.38
CA PHE A 165 -0.98 25.87 14.36
C PHE A 165 -0.95 24.87 15.52
N SER A 166 -1.51 25.19 16.69
CA SER A 166 -1.61 24.25 17.82
C SER A 166 -2.40 22.99 17.44
N PHE A 167 -3.42 23.14 16.59
CA PHE A 167 -4.22 22.02 16.11
C PHE A 167 -3.46 21.12 15.13
N LYS A 168 -2.50 21.69 14.37
CA LYS A 168 -1.61 20.90 13.51
C LYS A 168 -0.82 19.87 14.32
N GLU A 169 -0.29 20.29 15.48
CA GLU A 169 0.46 19.40 16.37
C GLU A 169 -0.45 18.34 16.98
N LYS A 170 -1.70 18.70 17.30
CA LYS A 170 -2.73 17.78 17.80
C LYS A 170 -3.12 16.71 16.78
N ILE A 171 -3.28 17.05 15.50
CA ILE A 171 -3.62 16.07 14.43
C ILE A 171 -2.40 15.25 14.00
N LYS A 172 -1.21 15.85 13.99
CA LYS A 172 0.06 15.14 13.75
C LYS A 172 0.45 14.20 14.89
N SER A 173 -0.32 14.17 15.99
CA SER A 173 -0.13 13.21 17.06
C SER A 173 -0.25 11.76 16.55
N GLU A 174 0.34 10.85 17.32
CA GLU A 174 0.54 9.42 17.05
C GLU A 174 -0.64 8.70 16.37
N LYS A 175 -1.88 9.15 16.60
CA LYS A 175 -3.09 8.50 16.09
C LYS A 175 -3.20 8.44 14.57
N SER A 176 -2.91 9.51 13.83
CA SER A 176 -3.07 9.48 12.36
C SER A 176 -2.02 8.57 11.69
N VAL A 177 -0.78 8.61 12.19
CA VAL A 177 0.30 7.72 11.78
C VAL A 177 -0.07 6.27 12.09
N GLU A 178 -0.54 6.00 13.30
CA GLU A 178 -1.00 4.66 13.66
C GLU A 178 -2.18 4.18 12.78
N ILE A 179 -3.11 5.06 12.33
CA ILE A 179 -4.22 4.67 11.42
C ILE A 179 -3.65 4.25 10.06
N GLN A 180 -2.72 5.04 9.52
CA GLN A 180 -2.08 4.71 8.24
C GLN A 180 -1.28 3.41 8.32
N GLU A 181 -0.56 3.18 9.42
CA GLU A 181 0.16 1.93 9.64
C GLU A 181 -0.79 0.73 9.72
N LEU A 182 -1.93 0.87 10.40
CA LEU A 182 -2.91 -0.20 10.52
C LEU A 182 -3.54 -0.55 9.16
N LYS A 183 -3.87 0.48 8.35
CA LYS A 183 -4.35 0.31 6.97
C LYS A 183 -3.32 -0.41 6.10
N LYS A 184 -2.04 0.00 6.18
CA LYS A 184 -0.95 -0.64 5.45
C LYS A 184 -0.79 -2.10 5.84
N CYS A 185 -0.73 -2.41 7.14
CA CYS A 185 -0.60 -3.78 7.60
C CYS A 185 -1.79 -4.67 7.20
N LEU A 186 -3.01 -4.13 7.16
CA LEU A 186 -4.18 -4.86 6.64
C LEU A 186 -4.02 -5.15 5.15
N SER A 187 -3.58 -4.18 4.36
CA SER A 187 -3.31 -4.36 2.93
C SER A 187 -2.26 -5.45 2.68
N ASP A 188 -1.14 -5.40 3.42
CA ASP A 188 -0.07 -6.39 3.32
C ASP A 188 -0.58 -7.80 3.69
N PHE A 189 -1.42 -7.90 4.72
CA PHE A 189 -2.07 -9.16 5.11
C PHE A 189 -2.96 -9.72 3.99
N MET A 190 -3.78 -8.88 3.36
CA MET A 190 -4.66 -9.29 2.26
C MET A 190 -3.86 -9.74 1.03
N TRP A 191 -2.76 -9.06 0.74
CA TRP A 191 -1.85 -9.46 -0.34
C TRP A 191 -1.22 -10.83 -0.07
N ILE A 192 -0.63 -11.05 1.12
CA ILE A 192 -0.05 -12.35 1.51
C ILE A 192 -1.10 -13.46 1.41
N LYS A 193 -2.34 -13.20 1.85
CA LYS A 193 -3.44 -14.16 1.76
C LYS A 193 -3.76 -14.53 0.30
N SER A 194 -3.82 -13.54 -0.59
CA SER A 194 -4.02 -13.76 -2.02
C SER A 194 -2.91 -14.64 -2.59
N GLU A 195 -1.66 -14.36 -2.23
CA GLU A 195 -0.49 -15.14 -2.69
C GLU A 195 -0.54 -16.59 -2.21
N ILE A 196 -0.84 -16.82 -0.92
CA ILE A 196 -0.99 -18.18 -0.37
C ILE A 196 -2.12 -18.93 -1.09
N SER A 197 -3.26 -18.28 -1.33
CA SER A 197 -4.37 -18.90 -2.04
C SER A 197 -4.00 -19.25 -3.48
N SER A 198 -3.23 -18.39 -4.16
CA SER A 198 -2.72 -18.63 -5.50
C SER A 198 -1.81 -19.87 -5.52
N LYS A 199 -0.84 -19.93 -4.59
CA LYS A 199 0.07 -21.08 -4.48
C LYS A 199 -0.61 -22.39 -4.10
N LYS A 200 -1.68 -22.35 -3.31
CA LYS A 200 -2.51 -23.55 -3.05
C LYS A 200 -3.17 -24.08 -4.32
N LYS A 201 -3.77 -23.20 -5.12
CA LYS A 201 -4.38 -23.59 -6.41
C LYS A 201 -3.33 -24.17 -7.36
N GLU A 202 -2.16 -23.54 -7.47
CA GLU A 202 -1.04 -24.03 -8.27
C GLU A 202 -0.61 -25.44 -7.83
N LYS A 203 -0.49 -25.68 -6.51
CA LYS A 203 -0.17 -27.00 -5.95
C LYS A 203 -1.23 -28.05 -6.28
N GLU A 204 -2.50 -27.71 -6.19
CA GLU A 204 -3.60 -28.61 -6.55
C GLU A 204 -3.59 -28.97 -8.04
N GLU A 205 -3.29 -27.99 -8.90
CA GLU A 205 -3.17 -28.21 -10.34
C GLU A 205 -1.98 -29.12 -10.69
N ILE A 206 -0.82 -28.88 -10.07
CA ILE A 206 0.35 -29.77 -10.20
C ILE A 206 0.00 -31.18 -9.72
N SER A 207 -0.71 -31.29 -8.59
CA SER A 207 -1.12 -32.60 -8.04
C SER A 207 -2.04 -33.35 -9.01
N ARG A 208 -2.98 -32.66 -9.66
CA ARG A 208 -3.84 -33.24 -10.71
C ARG A 208 -3.01 -33.71 -11.91
N LYS A 209 -2.12 -32.86 -12.41
CA LYS A 209 -1.21 -33.19 -13.53
C LYS A 209 -0.34 -34.42 -13.22
N ILE A 210 0.16 -34.56 -11.99
CA ILE A 210 0.93 -35.74 -11.56
C ILE A 210 0.06 -37.00 -11.59
N VAL A 211 -1.19 -36.92 -11.10
CA VAL A 211 -2.11 -38.07 -11.11
C VAL A 211 -2.47 -38.49 -12.54
N GLU A 212 -2.74 -37.53 -13.43
CA GLU A 212 -2.97 -37.79 -14.86
C GLU A 212 -1.75 -38.44 -15.51
N LYS A 213 -0.55 -37.89 -15.31
CA LYS A 213 0.69 -38.47 -15.84
C LYS A 213 0.96 -39.88 -15.30
N LYS A 214 0.65 -40.16 -14.03
CA LYS A 214 0.76 -41.51 -13.48
C LYS A 214 -0.20 -42.49 -14.17
N LYS A 215 -1.44 -42.07 -14.45
CA LYS A 215 -2.39 -42.90 -15.20
C LYS A 215 -1.90 -43.18 -16.61
N GLU A 216 -1.44 -42.15 -17.34
CA GLU A 216 -0.86 -42.33 -18.69
C GLU A 216 0.33 -43.31 -18.69
N VAL A 217 1.20 -43.23 -17.67
CA VAL A 217 2.35 -44.14 -17.55
C VAL A 217 1.89 -45.57 -17.28
N GLU A 218 0.90 -45.78 -16.40
CA GLU A 218 0.39 -47.12 -16.12
C GLU A 218 -0.36 -47.71 -17.33
N GLU A 219 -1.12 -46.89 -18.07
CA GLU A 219 -1.76 -47.28 -19.33
C GLU A 219 -0.72 -47.72 -20.36
N LYS A 220 0.32 -46.91 -20.60
CA LYS A 220 1.42 -47.27 -21.52
C LYS A 220 2.20 -48.51 -21.08
N LYS A 221 2.37 -48.70 -19.77
CA LYS A 221 3.02 -49.88 -19.21
C LYS A 221 2.16 -51.14 -19.44
N ASN A 222 0.84 -51.02 -19.27
CA ASN A 222 -0.09 -52.12 -19.56
C ASN A 222 -0.13 -52.44 -21.06
N GLU A 223 -0.11 -51.41 -21.92
CA GLU A 223 0.03 -51.59 -23.37
C GLU A 223 1.34 -52.31 -23.72
N LEU A 224 2.46 -51.87 -23.16
CA LEU A 224 3.77 -52.55 -23.33
C LEU A 224 3.72 -54.01 -22.88
N LEU A 225 3.17 -54.28 -21.70
CA LEU A 225 3.02 -55.66 -21.20
C LEU A 225 2.12 -56.51 -22.11
N SER A 226 1.06 -55.92 -22.67
CA SER A 226 0.19 -56.62 -23.62
C SER A 226 0.90 -56.93 -24.94
N LEU A 227 1.75 -56.00 -25.40
CA LEU A 227 2.57 -56.17 -26.60
C LEU A 227 3.67 -57.21 -26.39
N GLU A 228 4.38 -57.15 -25.25
CA GLU A 228 5.42 -58.12 -24.87
C GLU A 228 4.87 -59.54 -24.79
N ASN A 229 3.64 -59.71 -24.27
CA ASN A 229 2.99 -61.00 -24.16
C ASN A 229 2.14 -61.39 -25.39
N SER A 230 2.15 -60.58 -26.44
CA SER A 230 1.38 -60.88 -27.65
C SER A 230 1.91 -62.15 -28.34
N GLU A 231 1.02 -62.90 -28.99
CA GLU A 231 1.41 -64.07 -29.78
C GLU A 231 2.42 -63.71 -30.87
N GLU A 232 2.27 -62.54 -31.50
CA GLU A 232 3.18 -62.05 -32.53
C GLU A 232 4.58 -61.79 -31.96
N MET A 233 4.70 -61.16 -30.79
CA MET A 233 5.99 -60.93 -30.14
C MET A 233 6.63 -62.23 -29.66
N ASN A 234 5.84 -63.15 -29.08
CA ASN A 234 6.33 -64.47 -28.69
C ASN A 234 6.85 -65.25 -29.91
N LYS A 235 6.12 -65.21 -31.02
CA LYS A 235 6.53 -65.81 -32.28
C LYS A 235 7.81 -65.17 -32.85
N LEU A 236 7.94 -63.84 -32.76
CA LEU A 236 9.17 -63.14 -33.14
C LEU A 236 10.37 -63.56 -32.27
N VAL A 237 10.18 -63.71 -30.96
CA VAL A 237 11.21 -64.20 -30.03
C VAL A 237 11.63 -65.63 -30.39
N GLU A 238 10.68 -66.51 -30.70
CA GLU A 238 10.98 -67.88 -31.14
C GLU A 238 11.73 -67.90 -32.47
N LEU A 239 11.27 -67.13 -33.47
CA LEU A 239 11.95 -66.99 -34.76
C LEU A 239 13.37 -66.43 -34.59
N GLN A 240 13.59 -65.51 -33.66
CA GLN A 240 14.92 -64.99 -33.36
C GLN A 240 15.82 -66.06 -32.71
N LYS A 241 15.28 -66.89 -31.81
CA LYS A 241 16.00 -68.04 -31.24
C LYS A 241 16.37 -69.05 -32.33
N GLU A 242 15.45 -69.35 -33.25
CA GLU A 242 15.71 -70.24 -34.38
C GLU A 242 16.76 -69.65 -35.33
N LYS A 243 16.64 -68.36 -35.67
CA LYS A 243 17.64 -67.64 -36.47
C LYS A 243 19.02 -67.71 -35.83
N MET A 244 19.13 -67.55 -34.51
CA MET A 244 20.41 -67.73 -33.81
C MET A 244 20.92 -69.16 -33.90
N LYS A 245 20.07 -70.18 -33.70
CA LYS A 245 20.46 -71.59 -33.85
C LYS A 245 20.97 -71.89 -35.26
N ILE A 246 20.30 -71.38 -36.28
CA ILE A 246 20.72 -71.51 -37.68
C ILE A 246 22.08 -70.83 -37.87
N SER A 247 22.24 -69.59 -37.41
CA SER A 247 23.52 -68.87 -37.51
C SER A 247 24.68 -69.59 -36.81
N TYR A 248 24.44 -70.22 -35.65
CA TYR A 248 25.45 -71.03 -34.98
C TYR A 248 25.82 -72.27 -35.80
N LYS A 249 24.82 -72.99 -36.34
CA LYS A 249 25.07 -74.15 -37.21
C LYS A 249 25.78 -73.77 -38.50
N GLU A 250 25.45 -72.62 -39.10
CA GLU A 250 26.14 -72.09 -40.27
C GLU A 250 27.61 -71.80 -39.96
N LYS A 251 27.90 -71.18 -38.81
CA LYS A 251 29.28 -70.95 -38.36
C LYS A 251 30.03 -72.26 -38.09
N GLU A 252 29.36 -73.24 -37.49
CA GLU A 252 29.93 -74.56 -37.24
C GLU A 252 30.24 -75.29 -38.56
N LEU A 253 29.29 -75.31 -39.50
CA LEU A 253 29.48 -75.88 -40.83
C LEU A 253 30.58 -75.14 -41.61
N ALA A 254 30.61 -73.81 -41.55
CA ALA A 254 31.69 -73.03 -42.15
C ALA A 254 33.05 -73.38 -41.55
N SER A 255 33.13 -73.54 -40.22
CA SER A 255 34.35 -74.00 -39.53
C SER A 255 34.76 -75.39 -39.98
N ILE A 256 33.82 -76.34 -40.06
CA ILE A 256 34.08 -77.70 -40.55
C ILE A 256 34.55 -77.68 -42.01
N CYS A 257 33.93 -76.86 -42.86
CA CYS A 257 34.33 -76.70 -44.25
C CYS A 257 35.73 -76.12 -44.36
N VAL A 258 36.06 -75.07 -43.60
CA VAL A 258 37.42 -74.50 -43.54
C VAL A 258 38.42 -75.55 -43.05
N GLU A 259 38.09 -76.33 -42.02
CA GLU A 259 38.97 -77.37 -41.50
C GLU A 259 39.20 -78.51 -42.51
N ARG A 260 38.13 -78.95 -43.19
CA ARG A 260 38.22 -79.97 -44.25
C ARG A 260 38.96 -79.48 -45.48
N VAL A 261 38.71 -78.25 -45.92
CA VAL A 261 39.46 -77.62 -47.01
C VAL A 261 40.93 -77.47 -46.62
N SER A 262 41.22 -77.01 -45.40
CA SER A 262 42.61 -76.92 -44.90
C SER A 262 43.30 -78.28 -44.83
N LYS A 263 42.56 -79.34 -44.46
CA LYS A 263 43.07 -80.73 -44.48
C LYS A 263 43.34 -81.22 -45.90
N ILE A 264 42.46 -80.93 -46.85
CA ILE A 264 42.67 -81.28 -48.27
C ILE A 264 43.85 -80.49 -48.85
N ASP A 265 43.93 -79.18 -48.59
CA ASP A 265 45.06 -78.32 -48.98
C ASP A 265 46.38 -78.77 -48.36
N TYR A 266 46.36 -79.32 -47.14
CA TYR A 266 47.52 -79.92 -46.51
C TYR A 266 47.96 -81.23 -47.17
N ILE A 267 47.01 -82.06 -47.65
CA ILE A 267 47.30 -83.30 -48.38
C ILE A 267 47.82 -83.01 -49.80
N LEU A 268 47.33 -81.94 -50.43
CA LEU A 268 47.68 -81.56 -51.81
C LEU A 268 48.96 -80.69 -51.90
N LYS A 269 49.53 -80.27 -50.78
CA LYS A 269 50.85 -79.61 -50.69
C LYS A 269 51.95 -80.62 -50.43
#